data_AF-A0A813M417-F1
#
_entry.id   AF-A0A813M417-F1
#
_cell.length_a   1.000
_cell.length_b   1.000
_cell.length_c   1.000
_cell.angle_alpha   90.00
_cell.angle_beta   90.00
_cell.angle_gamma   90.00
#
_symmetry.space_group_name_H-M   'P 1'
#
loop_
_entity.id
_entity.type
_entity.pdbx_description
1 polymer ?
#
loop_
_entity_poly.entity_id
_entity_poly.type
_entity_poly.pdbx_seq_one_letter_code
_entity_poly.pdbx_strand_id
1 'polypeptide(L)'
;DILSESWGQSAANPQDPPAVVGAQVTIHVYHVSISSAVQKVNKMLARLRTGAFHVAVEVYGKEWSFGYTEDGSTGVWCCQPKQCDAHTYLRSLPMGRSRLSQTEVLALIGRLSREWQGEDYDLLRCN
;
A
#
# COMPACT_ATOMS: atom_id res chain seq x y z
N ASP A 1 -52.00 -21.19 -6.15
CA ASP A 1 -52.15 -19.86 -6.77
C ASP A 1 -51.27 -18.87 -6.01
N ILE A 2 -50.01 -18.71 -6.42
CA ILE A 2 -49.46 -17.72 -7.38
C ILE A 2 -49.55 -16.28 -6.83
N LEU A 3 -48.40 -15.59 -6.89
CA LEU A 3 -48.07 -14.15 -6.73
C LEU A 3 -47.40 -13.79 -5.38
N SER A 4 -46.07 -13.82 -5.25
CA SER A 4 -45.05 -12.88 -5.79
C SER A 4 -44.98 -11.55 -5.03
N GLU A 5 -44.05 -11.43 -4.09
CA GLU A 5 -43.55 -10.14 -3.62
C GLU A 5 -42.07 -10.04 -4.01
N SER A 6 -41.85 -9.22 -5.03
CA SER A 6 -40.56 -8.89 -5.58
C SER A 6 -39.75 -8.09 -4.57
N TRP A 7 -38.60 -8.62 -4.15
CA TRP A 7 -37.55 -7.79 -3.60
C TRP A 7 -37.04 -6.89 -4.72
N GLY A 8 -37.45 -5.62 -4.67
CA GLY A 8 -37.08 -4.62 -5.65
C GLY A 8 -35.57 -4.54 -5.80
N GLN A 9 -35.10 -4.84 -7.01
CA GLN A 9 -33.82 -4.34 -7.46
C GLN A 9 -33.97 -2.82 -7.50
N SER A 10 -33.40 -2.11 -6.52
CA SER A 10 -33.24 -0.67 -6.61
C SER A 10 -32.42 -0.40 -7.87
N ALA A 11 -33.08 0.08 -8.92
CA ALA A 11 -32.42 0.60 -10.09
C ALA A 11 -31.53 1.76 -9.64
N ALA A 12 -30.25 1.72 -9.99
CA ALA A 12 -29.33 2.81 -9.73
C ALA A 12 -29.91 4.12 -10.29
N ASN A 13 -29.83 5.21 -9.51
CA ASN A 13 -30.37 6.49 -9.90
C ASN A 13 -29.54 7.05 -11.07
N PRO A 14 -30.13 7.44 -12.22
CA PRO A 14 -29.41 8.00 -13.36
C PRO A 14 -28.64 9.29 -13.06
N GLN A 15 -28.87 9.90 -11.89
CA GLN A 15 -28.17 11.09 -11.39
C GLN A 15 -27.02 10.76 -10.45
N ASP A 16 -26.77 9.49 -10.12
CA ASP A 16 -25.57 9.12 -9.39
C ASP A 16 -24.36 9.46 -10.27
N PRO A 17 -23.37 10.22 -9.75
CA PRO A 17 -22.14 10.44 -10.49
C PRO A 17 -21.58 9.07 -10.89
N PRO A 18 -21.07 8.89 -12.12
CA PRO A 18 -20.56 7.61 -12.57
C PRO A 18 -19.60 7.09 -11.50
N ALA A 19 -19.85 5.86 -11.04
CA ALA A 19 -19.01 5.21 -10.04
C ALA A 19 -17.56 5.41 -10.48
N VAL A 20 -16.79 6.15 -9.67
CA VAL A 20 -15.46 6.62 -10.07
C VAL A 20 -14.65 5.39 -10.53
N VAL A 21 -14.30 5.34 -11.81
CA VAL A 21 -13.70 4.15 -12.42
C VAL A 21 -12.23 4.09 -12.03
N GLY A 22 -11.85 3.11 -11.23
CA GLY A 22 -10.45 2.89 -10.83
C GLY A 22 -10.30 2.33 -9.42
N ALA A 23 -9.22 1.59 -9.17
CA ALA A 23 -8.96 0.97 -7.87
C ALA A 23 -8.47 1.98 -6.84
N GLN A 24 -8.99 1.92 -5.62
CA GLN A 24 -8.50 2.72 -4.50
C GLN A 24 -7.03 2.37 -4.23
N VAL A 25 -6.21 3.41 -4.05
CA VAL A 25 -4.81 3.31 -3.63
C VAL A 25 -4.69 3.90 -2.23
N THR A 26 -4.06 3.15 -1.33
CA THR A 26 -3.84 3.53 0.06
C THR A 26 -2.35 3.46 0.38
N ILE A 27 -1.85 4.46 1.09
CA ILE A 27 -0.51 4.46 1.68
C ILE A 27 -0.61 3.94 3.10
N HIS A 28 0.19 2.94 3.45
CA HIS A 28 0.43 2.54 4.82
C HIS A 28 1.75 3.11 5.30
N VAL A 29 1.71 3.81 6.44
CA VAL A 29 2.89 4.41 7.07
C VAL A 29 3.25 3.59 8.28
N TYR A 30 4.54 3.30 8.42
CA TYR A 30 5.10 2.57 9.53
C TYR A 30 6.27 3.34 10.16
N HIS A 31 6.50 3.14 11.45
CA HIS A 31 7.78 3.45 12.05
C HIS A 31 8.81 2.40 11.62
N VAL A 32 10.01 2.85 11.21
CA VAL A 32 11.12 1.95 10.93
C VAL A 32 11.52 1.21 12.21
N SER A 33 11.76 -0.09 12.08
CA SER A 33 12.11 -1.04 13.15
C SER A 33 10.99 -1.46 14.10
N ILE A 34 11.06 -2.71 14.52
CA ILE A 34 10.27 -3.29 15.63
C ILE A 34 10.90 -3.04 17.01
N SER A 35 12.12 -2.50 17.08
CA SER A 35 12.79 -2.22 18.35
C SER A 35 12.12 -1.09 19.12
N SER A 36 11.69 -1.37 20.34
CA SER A 36 11.08 -0.40 21.26
C SER A 36 11.95 0.84 21.51
N ALA A 37 13.27 0.71 21.50
CA ALA A 37 14.19 1.83 21.68
C ALA A 37 14.20 2.74 20.44
N VAL A 38 14.30 2.15 19.25
CA VAL A 38 14.25 2.87 17.97
C VAL A 38 12.91 3.56 17.80
N GLN A 39 11.80 2.89 18.14
CA GLN A 39 10.47 3.50 18.10
C GLN A 39 10.33 4.70 19.04
N LYS A 40 10.87 4.64 20.26
CA LYS A 40 10.82 5.77 21.21
C LYS A 40 11.58 6.99 20.68
N VAL A 41 12.77 6.76 20.13
CA VAL A 41 13.57 7.82 19.49
C VAL A 41 12.82 8.36 18.27
N ASN A 42 12.32 7.50 17.39
CA ASN A 42 11.60 7.91 16.18
C ASN A 42 10.30 8.68 16.52
N LYS A 43 9.56 8.29 17.56
CA LYS A 43 8.37 9.02 18.04
C LYS A 43 8.74 10.40 18.60
N MET A 44 9.87 10.52 19.30
CA MET A 44 10.35 11.82 19.78
C MET A 44 10.73 12.73 18.60
N LEU A 45 11.47 12.19 17.62
CA LEU A 45 11.84 12.91 16.39
C LEU A 45 10.60 13.31 15.57
N ALA A 46 9.57 12.46 15.52
CA ALA A 46 8.32 12.73 14.81
C ALA A 46 7.59 13.96 15.37
N ARG A 47 7.69 14.21 16.69
CA ARG A 47 7.15 15.44 17.31
C ARG A 47 7.86 16.70 16.84
N LEU A 48 9.12 16.57 16.44
CA LEU A 48 9.92 17.62 15.82
C LEU A 48 9.79 17.62 14.28
N ARG A 49 8.81 16.89 13.72
CA ARG A 49 8.59 16.73 12.27
C ARG A 49 9.75 16.08 11.52
N THR A 50 10.53 15.25 12.22
CA THR A 50 11.66 14.47 11.66
C THR A 50 11.48 12.99 11.98
N GLY A 51 12.29 12.09 11.42
CA GLY A 51 12.24 10.65 11.73
C GLY A 51 12.33 9.77 10.48
N ALA A 52 12.47 8.46 10.72
CA ALA A 52 12.54 7.45 9.68
C ALA A 52 11.21 6.70 9.60
N PHE A 53 10.56 6.74 8.44
CA PHE A 53 9.28 6.08 8.20
C PHE A 53 9.40 5.16 7.00
N HIS A 54 8.80 3.98 7.12
CA HIS A 54 8.59 3.11 5.97
C HIS A 54 7.19 3.38 5.43
N VAL A 55 7.06 3.35 4.10
CA VAL A 55 5.79 3.52 3.41
C VAL A 55 5.58 2.37 2.45
N ALA A 56 4.36 1.84 2.45
CA ALA A 56 3.93 0.82 1.52
C ALA A 56 2.67 1.25 0.77
N VAL A 57 2.52 0.78 -0.47
CA VAL A 57 1.37 1.09 -1.33
C VAL A 57 0.44 -0.11 -1.40
N GLU A 58 -0.78 0.07 -0.94
CA GLU A 58 -1.86 -0.90 -1.11
C GLU A 58 -2.69 -0.56 -2.35
N VAL A 59 -2.87 -1.56 -3.21
CA VAL A 59 -3.80 -1.52 -4.34
C VAL A 59 -4.28 -2.93 -4.65
N TYR A 60 -5.55 -3.10 -4.99
CA TYR A 60 -6.16 -4.43 -5.22
C TYR A 60 -5.97 -5.42 -4.05
N GLY A 61 -5.99 -4.92 -2.81
CA GLY A 61 -5.87 -5.74 -1.60
C GLY A 61 -4.48 -6.35 -1.38
N LYS A 62 -3.45 -5.85 -2.08
CA LYS A 62 -2.05 -6.22 -1.89
C LYS A 62 -1.26 -4.97 -1.53
N GLU A 63 -0.46 -5.09 -0.48
CA GLU A 63 0.49 -4.08 -0.06
C GLU A 63 1.86 -4.37 -0.65
N TRP A 64 2.46 -3.38 -1.30
CA TRP A 64 3.76 -3.46 -1.98
C TRP A 64 4.76 -2.52 -1.32
N SER A 65 6.00 -2.97 -1.21
CA SER A 65 7.11 -2.21 -0.59
C SER A 65 8.39 -2.43 -1.38
N PHE A 66 9.34 -1.51 -1.18
CA PHE A 66 10.72 -1.61 -1.65
C PHE A 66 11.69 -1.50 -0.45
N GLY A 67 12.84 -2.16 -0.53
CA GLY A 67 13.79 -2.27 0.58
C GLY A 67 14.92 -3.26 0.35
N TYR A 68 15.83 -3.28 1.30
CA TYR A 68 17.05 -4.09 1.23
C TYR A 68 16.78 -5.60 1.37
N THR A 69 17.52 -6.39 0.58
CA THR A 69 17.58 -7.85 0.68
C THR A 69 19.04 -8.30 0.74
N GLU A 70 19.37 -9.27 1.58
CA GLU A 70 20.75 -9.77 1.74
C GLU A 70 21.14 -10.81 0.68
N ASP A 71 20.17 -11.46 0.05
CA ASP A 71 20.36 -12.59 -0.85
C ASP A 71 20.50 -12.19 -2.33
N GLY A 72 20.61 -10.88 -2.61
CA GLY A 72 20.68 -10.33 -3.96
C GLY A 72 19.37 -10.45 -4.75
N SER A 73 18.25 -10.73 -4.08
CA SER A 73 16.94 -10.73 -4.71
C SER A 73 16.41 -9.31 -4.97
N THR A 74 15.28 -9.22 -5.69
CA THR A 74 14.60 -7.93 -5.85
C THR A 74 14.24 -7.32 -4.50
N GLY A 75 14.36 -6.00 -4.39
CA GLY A 75 13.90 -5.29 -3.21
C GLY A 75 12.39 -5.11 -3.19
N VAL A 76 11.65 -5.52 -4.22
CA VAL A 76 10.18 -5.38 -4.27
C VAL A 76 9.50 -6.62 -3.68
N TRP A 77 8.71 -6.44 -2.62
CA TRP A 77 7.93 -7.53 -2.03
C TRP A 77 6.48 -7.12 -1.78
N CYS A 78 5.65 -8.11 -1.41
CA CYS A 78 4.26 -7.89 -1.04
C CYS A 78 3.87 -8.60 0.26
N CYS A 79 2.89 -8.04 0.95
CA CYS A 79 2.25 -8.66 2.10
C CYS A 79 0.75 -8.37 2.11
N GLN A 80 0.06 -8.86 3.14
CA GLN A 80 -1.31 -8.45 3.42
C GLN A 80 -1.32 -7.00 3.92
N PRO A 81 -2.37 -6.21 3.62
CA PRO A 81 -2.45 -4.83 4.06
C PRO A 81 -2.24 -4.68 5.57
N LYS A 82 -1.36 -3.76 5.95
CA LYS A 82 -0.99 -3.42 7.33
C LYS A 82 -0.20 -4.50 8.06
N GLN A 83 0.32 -5.50 7.35
CA GLN A 83 1.04 -6.67 7.91
C GLN A 83 2.53 -6.69 7.48
N CYS A 84 3.17 -5.53 7.40
CA CYS A 84 4.63 -5.47 7.23
C CYS A 84 5.33 -5.73 8.58
N ASP A 85 5.71 -6.98 8.86
CA ASP A 85 6.25 -7.39 10.15
C ASP A 85 7.63 -6.80 10.48
N ALA A 86 8.36 -6.30 9.49
CA ALA A 86 9.64 -5.62 9.69
C ALA A 86 9.50 -4.25 10.37
N HIS A 87 8.28 -3.70 10.40
CA HIS A 87 8.02 -2.33 10.83
C HIS A 87 6.77 -2.24 11.70
N THR A 88 6.64 -1.13 12.45
CA THR A 88 5.48 -0.95 13.34
C THR A 88 4.47 -0.04 12.68
N TYR A 89 3.28 -0.58 12.40
CA TYR A 89 2.21 0.16 11.72
C TYR A 89 1.80 1.41 12.51
N LEU A 90 1.65 2.53 11.79
CA LEU A 90 1.25 3.81 12.36
C LEU A 90 -0.14 4.23 11.86
N ARG A 91 -0.33 4.35 10.55
CA ARG A 91 -1.60 4.84 9.97
C ARG A 91 -1.71 4.52 8.48
N SER A 92 -2.92 4.68 7.96
CA SER A 92 -3.21 4.62 6.52
C SER A 92 -3.65 5.99 6.01
N LEU A 93 -3.26 6.34 4.80
CA LEU A 93 -3.63 7.58 4.12
C LEU A 93 -4.18 7.27 2.72
N PRO A 94 -5.35 7.78 2.32
CA PRO A 94 -5.84 7.61 0.96
C PRO A 94 -4.93 8.40 0.00
N MET A 95 -4.42 7.74 -1.05
CA MET A 95 -3.60 8.39 -2.08
C MET A 95 -4.46 8.84 -3.27
N GLY A 96 -5.53 8.10 -3.57
CA GLY A 96 -6.42 8.37 -4.69
C GLY A 96 -6.87 7.08 -5.36
N ARG A 97 -7.13 7.14 -6.68
CA ARG A 97 -7.52 5.98 -7.48
C ARG A 97 -6.59 5.79 -8.67
N SER A 98 -6.20 4.54 -8.91
CA SER A 98 -5.47 4.14 -10.11
C SER A 98 -6.44 3.79 -11.22
N ARG A 99 -6.15 4.22 -12.45
CA ARG A 99 -6.87 3.81 -13.66
C ARG A 99 -6.36 2.50 -14.26
N LEU A 100 -5.21 2.00 -13.76
CA LEU A 100 -4.67 0.72 -14.18
C LEU A 100 -5.52 -0.41 -13.63
N SER A 101 -5.79 -1.41 -14.45
CA SER A 101 -6.35 -2.70 -14.06
C SER A 101 -5.38 -3.47 -13.16
N GLN A 102 -5.89 -4.50 -12.49
CA GLN A 102 -5.06 -5.37 -11.65
C GLN A 102 -3.91 -6.02 -12.42
N THR A 103 -4.18 -6.47 -13.66
CA THR A 103 -3.16 -7.06 -14.53
C THR A 103 -2.08 -6.05 -14.92
N GLU A 104 -2.47 -4.81 -15.22
CA GLU A 104 -1.51 -3.73 -15.54
C GLU A 104 -0.66 -3.35 -14.32
N VAL A 105 -1.25 -3.31 -13.12
CA VAL A 105 -0.50 -3.12 -11.88
C VAL A 105 0.50 -4.25 -11.67
N LEU A 106 0.10 -5.51 -11.84
CA LEU A 106 1.01 -6.64 -11.69
C LEU A 106 2.12 -6.63 -12.74
N ALA A 107 1.84 -6.22 -13.98
CA ALA A 107 2.85 -6.05 -15.02
C ALA A 107 3.85 -4.93 -14.69
N LEU A 108 3.35 -3.82 -14.12
CA LEU A 108 4.19 -2.73 -13.63
C LEU A 108 5.09 -3.20 -12.48
N ILE A 109 4.52 -3.86 -11.46
CA ILE A 109 5.28 -4.45 -10.36
C ILE A 109 6.35 -5.40 -10.88
N GLY A 110 6.02 -6.30 -11.82
CA GLY A 110 6.99 -7.22 -12.41
C GLY A 110 8.13 -6.53 -13.15
N ARG A 111 7.91 -5.34 -13.73
CA ARG A 111 8.99 -4.50 -14.26
C ARG A 111 9.84 -3.90 -13.14
N LEU A 112 9.20 -3.29 -12.14
CA LEU A 112 9.88 -2.71 -10.99
C LEU A 112 10.74 -3.74 -10.26
N SER A 113 10.26 -4.98 -10.09
CA SER A 113 11.04 -6.05 -9.47
C SER A 113 12.32 -6.41 -10.24
N ARG A 114 12.39 -6.15 -11.55
CA ARG A 114 13.62 -6.34 -12.33
C ARG A 114 14.56 -5.14 -12.22
N GLU A 115 14.00 -3.95 -12.12
CA GLU A 115 14.75 -2.69 -12.09
C GLU A 115 15.27 -2.36 -10.69
N TRP A 116 14.55 -2.76 -9.64
CA TRP A 116 14.81 -2.39 -8.25
C TRP A 116 15.32 -3.62 -7.48
N GLN A 117 16.65 -3.80 -7.49
CA GLN A 117 17.29 -4.84 -6.70
C GLN A 117 17.41 -4.41 -5.25
N GLY A 118 17.39 -5.37 -4.32
CA GLY A 118 17.48 -5.03 -2.90
C GLY A 118 18.83 -4.43 -2.52
N GLU A 119 19.89 -4.79 -3.23
CA GLU A 119 21.23 -4.21 -3.06
C GLU A 119 21.32 -2.74 -3.48
N ASP A 120 20.42 -2.27 -4.35
CA ASP A 120 20.34 -0.87 -4.78
C ASP A 120 19.61 0.02 -3.77
N TYR A 121 19.02 -0.57 -2.72
CA TYR A 121 18.31 0.18 -1.70
C TYR A 121 19.27 1.04 -0.86
N ASP A 122 19.06 2.35 -0.90
CA ASP A 122 19.76 3.33 -0.08
C ASP A 122 18.72 4.15 0.71
N LEU A 123 18.78 4.04 2.04
CA LEU A 123 17.87 4.70 2.98
C LEU A 123 17.69 6.21 2.72
N LEU A 124 18.68 6.90 2.14
CA LEU A 124 18.67 8.34 1.92
C LEU A 124 18.51 8.75 0.45
N ARG A 125 18.87 7.87 -0.49
CA ARG A 125 18.94 8.21 -1.92
C ARG A 125 18.13 7.30 -2.85
N CYS A 126 17.74 6.11 -2.40
CA CYS A 126 16.95 5.15 -3.17
C CYS A 126 16.10 4.29 -2.22
N ASN A 127 14.99 4.86 -1.75
CA ASN A 127 14.09 4.25 -0.75
C ASN A 127 12.67 4.01 -1.27
#